data_AF-A0A132I0C8-F1
#
_entry.id   AF-A0A132I0C8-F1
#
_cell.length_a   1.000
_cell.length_b   1.000
_cell.length_c   1.000
_cell.angle_alpha   90.00
_cell.angle_beta   90.00
_cell.angle_gamma   90.00
#
_symmetry.space_group_name_H-M   'P 1'
#
loop_
_entity.id
_entity.type
_entity.pdbx_description
1 polymer ?
#
loop_
_entity_poly.entity_id
_entity_poly.type
_entity_poly.pdbx_seq_one_letter_code
_entity_poly.pdbx_strand_id
1 'polypeptide(L)'
;MLIYIPKLTNRMGYTLNVVFHHLLQIDYSITTDAELYRTSNDIRFCYGTGRIDNSPFLHSCGLLFTSAIEDQDLRPFDHNGLTALFPVHNRESMLPFDVLAATFFLLSRYEEYLPHHIDEFGRFPASESVAYRHGFLNTPIVDHWAQLLYKTLQQHYPALPDIHRRSGFEVTVDIDAAYCYRHKGVLRTLTGLTRDLIPPTNRTAIQERLQVLSGRKQDPFDTFDYLLQQHRSHPGVKMLFFALLGDYGQYDKPISHANTAFRELLQFLGDHAKMGIHASFQSADNPRLIKVETQRLSDILHRPIVRNRFHYLRLQLPQSYRRLTHEDILHDYTMGYADEPGFRAGTATPYPFYDLERDEECPLIIHPFCVMDTTLIRHKNLSPSDAFDIYCDLIDKTRAADGTFSAIWHNQNLCDNTAWRSWRDLFKQVLDYGCANQ
;
A
#
# COMPACT_ATOMS: atom_id res chain seq x y z
N MET A 1 7.93 -19.00 -21.02
CA MET A 1 9.19 -18.32 -21.40
C MET A 1 10.34 -18.90 -20.60
N LEU A 2 11.49 -19.16 -21.22
CA LEU A 2 12.67 -19.72 -20.54
C LEU A 2 13.69 -18.62 -20.21
N ILE A 3 14.08 -18.49 -18.96
CA ILE A 3 15.03 -17.48 -18.49
C ILE A 3 16.32 -18.16 -18.05
N TYR A 4 17.43 -17.85 -18.70
CA TYR A 4 18.73 -18.28 -18.20
C TYR A 4 19.29 -17.30 -17.17
N ILE A 5 19.80 -17.85 -16.08
CA ILE A 5 20.61 -17.14 -15.09
C ILE A 5 21.88 -17.96 -14.77
N PRO A 6 23.02 -17.31 -14.45
CA PRO A 6 24.25 -18.05 -14.12
C PRO A 6 24.15 -18.81 -12.80
N LYS A 7 23.32 -18.33 -11.87
CA LYS A 7 23.10 -18.93 -10.55
C LYS A 7 21.75 -18.51 -10.01
N LEU A 8 20.98 -19.45 -9.47
CA LEU A 8 19.77 -19.14 -8.71
C LEU A 8 20.12 -18.72 -7.28
N THR A 9 19.65 -17.55 -6.88
CA THR A 9 19.69 -17.00 -5.51
C THR A 9 18.27 -16.64 -5.08
N ASN A 10 18.06 -16.40 -3.78
CA ASN A 10 16.74 -16.04 -3.26
C ASN A 10 16.25 -14.71 -3.84
N ARG A 11 17.11 -13.68 -3.89
CA ARG A 11 16.81 -12.39 -4.53
C ARG A 11 16.42 -12.54 -6.01
N MET A 12 17.14 -13.39 -6.75
CA MET A 12 16.84 -13.65 -8.15
C MET A 12 15.48 -14.34 -8.31
N GLY A 13 15.24 -15.42 -7.56
CA GLY A 13 13.97 -16.15 -7.60
C GLY A 13 12.78 -15.25 -7.28
N TYR A 14 12.88 -14.48 -6.19
CA TYR A 14 11.87 -13.49 -5.80
C TYR A 14 11.63 -12.44 -6.88
N THR A 15 12.70 -11.84 -7.44
CA THR A 15 12.55 -10.77 -8.43
C THR A 15 11.87 -11.26 -9.70
N LEU A 16 12.27 -12.43 -10.19
CA LEU A 16 11.63 -13.05 -11.36
C LEU A 16 10.18 -13.43 -11.06
N ASN A 17 9.88 -13.92 -9.86
CA ASN A 17 8.51 -14.21 -9.42
C ASN A 17 7.66 -12.93 -9.44
N VAL A 18 8.11 -11.84 -8.82
CA VAL A 18 7.34 -10.59 -8.83
C VAL A 18 7.19 -10.02 -10.25
N VAL A 19 8.26 -9.97 -11.04
CA VAL A 19 8.19 -9.40 -12.40
C VAL A 19 7.27 -10.23 -13.30
N PHE A 20 7.48 -11.55 -13.40
CA PHE A 20 6.78 -12.36 -14.39
C PHE A 20 5.44 -12.87 -13.89
N HIS A 21 5.31 -13.29 -12.63
CA HIS A 21 4.04 -13.78 -12.10
C HIS A 21 3.12 -12.63 -11.64
N HIS A 22 3.62 -11.70 -10.82
CA HIS A 22 2.77 -10.66 -10.23
C HIS A 22 2.52 -9.46 -11.16
N LEU A 23 3.57 -8.92 -11.80
CA LEU A 23 3.47 -7.71 -12.62
C LEU A 23 3.01 -8.02 -14.05
N LEU A 24 3.58 -9.03 -14.70
CA LEU A 24 3.30 -9.36 -16.10
C LEU A 24 2.26 -10.48 -16.30
N GLN A 25 2.06 -11.35 -15.30
CA GLN A 25 1.15 -12.52 -15.37
C GLN A 25 1.49 -13.48 -16.52
N ILE A 26 2.78 -13.82 -16.66
CA ILE A 26 3.31 -14.69 -17.71
C ILE A 26 3.99 -15.91 -17.09
N ASP A 27 3.72 -17.08 -17.66
CA ASP A 27 4.40 -18.31 -17.28
C ASP A 27 5.87 -18.29 -17.71
N TYR A 28 6.74 -18.59 -16.74
CA TYR A 28 8.17 -18.64 -16.96
C TYR A 28 8.81 -19.85 -16.28
N SER A 29 9.97 -20.24 -16.78
CA SER A 29 10.84 -21.25 -16.17
C SER A 29 12.27 -20.71 -16.12
N ILE A 30 13.03 -21.17 -15.12
CA ILE A 30 14.42 -20.77 -14.91
C ILE A 30 15.34 -21.93 -15.30
N THR A 31 16.45 -21.64 -15.96
CA THR A 31 17.54 -22.60 -16.18
C THR A 31 18.90 -21.99 -15.84
N THR A 32 19.80 -22.83 -15.31
CA THR A 32 21.24 -22.53 -15.20
C THR A 32 22.07 -23.35 -16.19
N ASP A 33 21.43 -24.18 -17.01
CA ASP A 33 22.06 -25.00 -18.04
C ASP A 33 22.08 -24.23 -19.37
N ALA A 34 23.29 -23.88 -19.81
CA ALA A 34 23.51 -23.12 -21.05
C ALA A 34 23.20 -23.95 -22.30
N GLU A 35 23.38 -25.27 -22.29
CA GLU A 35 23.05 -26.13 -23.44
C GLU A 35 21.53 -26.29 -23.57
N LEU A 36 20.82 -26.50 -22.46
CA LEU A 36 19.36 -26.47 -22.44
C LEU A 36 18.83 -25.14 -22.98
N TYR A 37 19.42 -24.02 -22.52
CA TYR A 37 19.05 -22.70 -23.00
C TYR A 37 19.27 -22.56 -24.52
N ARG A 38 20.47 -22.90 -25.04
CA ARG A 38 20.81 -22.76 -26.47
C ARG A 38 19.93 -23.60 -27.39
N THR A 39 19.58 -24.81 -26.97
CA THR A 39 18.79 -25.76 -27.76
C THR A 39 17.28 -25.55 -27.63
N SER A 40 16.82 -24.71 -26.70
CA SER A 40 15.39 -24.45 -26.51
C SER A 40 14.80 -23.64 -27.66
N ASN A 41 13.61 -24.07 -28.11
CA ASN A 41 12.77 -23.37 -29.08
C ASN A 41 11.77 -22.41 -28.41
N ASP A 42 11.76 -22.32 -27.07
CA ASP A 42 10.91 -21.38 -26.35
C ASP A 42 11.39 -19.94 -26.56
N ILE A 43 10.48 -18.99 -26.36
CA ILE A 43 10.83 -17.59 -26.13
C ILE A 43 11.73 -17.52 -24.91
N ARG A 44 12.93 -16.95 -25.07
CA ARG A 44 13.98 -17.02 -24.07
C ARG A 44 14.84 -15.77 -24.02
N PHE A 45 15.33 -15.42 -22.84
CA PHE A 45 16.35 -14.40 -22.67
C PHE A 45 17.31 -14.80 -21.55
N CYS A 46 18.48 -14.19 -21.52
CA CYS A 46 19.48 -14.44 -20.48
C CYS A 46 19.72 -13.18 -19.64
N TYR A 47 19.91 -13.39 -18.34
CA TYR A 47 20.29 -12.35 -17.38
C TYR A 47 21.61 -12.73 -16.72
N GLY A 48 22.61 -11.84 -16.76
CA GLY A 48 23.94 -12.11 -16.20
C GLY A 48 24.99 -11.08 -16.62
N THR A 49 26.27 -11.42 -16.47
CA THR A 49 27.39 -10.52 -16.83
C THR A 49 27.79 -10.59 -18.30
N GLY A 50 27.31 -11.59 -19.04
CA GLY A 50 27.62 -11.77 -20.46
C GLY A 50 26.52 -12.51 -21.20
N ARG A 51 26.45 -12.22 -22.51
CA ARG A 51 25.51 -12.83 -23.45
C ARG A 51 25.92 -14.28 -23.78
N ILE A 52 24.96 -15.18 -23.93
CA ILE A 52 25.22 -16.60 -24.22
C ILE A 52 25.22 -16.91 -25.71
N ASP A 53 24.27 -16.32 -26.44
CA ASP A 53 24.07 -16.46 -27.87
C ASP A 53 23.30 -15.23 -28.39
N ASN A 54 22.83 -15.27 -29.64
CA ASN A 54 22.13 -14.13 -30.25
C ASN A 54 20.70 -13.87 -29.72
N SER A 55 20.27 -14.54 -28.65
CA SER A 55 19.02 -14.20 -27.94
C SER A 55 19.13 -12.85 -27.19
N PRO A 56 18.00 -12.28 -26.71
CA PRO A 56 18.00 -11.10 -25.87
C PRO A 56 18.75 -11.32 -24.56
N PHE A 57 19.42 -10.26 -24.10
CA PHE A 57 20.31 -10.29 -22.95
C PHE A 57 20.07 -9.07 -22.06
N LEU A 58 19.99 -9.28 -20.76
CA LEU A 58 20.02 -8.22 -19.74
C LEU A 58 21.31 -8.31 -18.94
N HIS A 59 22.06 -7.21 -18.93
CA HIS A 59 23.27 -7.13 -18.15
C HIS A 59 22.97 -6.90 -16.66
N SER A 60 23.60 -7.70 -15.80
CA SER A 60 23.45 -7.61 -14.35
C SER A 60 24.46 -6.63 -13.74
N CYS A 61 24.01 -5.83 -12.77
CA CYS A 61 24.88 -5.05 -11.89
C CYS A 61 25.42 -5.85 -10.69
N GLY A 62 24.94 -7.09 -10.49
CA GLY A 62 25.39 -8.00 -9.44
C GLY A 62 24.52 -8.06 -8.18
N LEU A 63 23.64 -7.07 -7.95
CA LEU A 63 22.83 -6.97 -6.71
C LEU A 63 22.01 -8.23 -6.41
N LEU A 64 21.47 -8.88 -7.43
CA LEU A 64 20.64 -10.07 -7.29
C LEU A 64 21.45 -11.34 -6.98
N PHE A 65 22.78 -11.30 -7.06
CA PHE A 65 23.65 -12.45 -6.81
C PHE A 65 24.36 -12.39 -5.44
N THR A 66 24.15 -11.33 -4.67
CA THR A 66 24.74 -11.14 -3.33
C THR A 66 23.66 -11.25 -2.25
N SER A 67 24.05 -11.62 -1.03
CA SER A 67 23.20 -11.55 0.16
C SER A 67 23.57 -10.37 1.08
N ALA A 68 24.67 -9.68 0.79
CA ALA A 68 25.10 -8.51 1.57
C ALA A 68 24.10 -7.35 1.41
N ILE A 69 23.97 -6.56 2.48
CA ILE A 69 23.20 -5.33 2.53
C ILE A 69 24.19 -4.18 2.66
N GLU A 70 24.41 -3.47 1.56
CA GLU A 70 25.44 -2.43 1.44
C GLU A 70 24.89 -1.26 0.62
N ASP A 71 25.45 -0.07 0.81
CA ASP A 71 25.08 1.10 0.01
C ASP A 71 25.26 0.82 -1.50
N GLN A 72 24.24 1.15 -2.28
CA GLN A 72 24.21 0.93 -3.73
C GLN A 72 24.42 2.23 -4.49
N ASP A 73 25.25 2.21 -5.54
CA ASP A 73 25.43 3.35 -6.45
C ASP A 73 24.32 3.36 -7.52
N LEU A 74 23.17 3.93 -7.17
CA LEU A 74 21.95 3.85 -7.98
C LEU A 74 22.02 4.62 -9.30
N ARG A 75 22.79 5.73 -9.36
CA ARG A 75 22.91 6.68 -10.48
C ARG A 75 21.62 6.89 -11.30
N PRO A 76 20.57 7.52 -10.72
CA PRO A 76 19.31 7.72 -11.42
C PRO A 76 19.48 8.54 -12.71
N PHE A 77 18.83 8.11 -13.79
CA PHE A 77 18.86 8.80 -15.09
C PHE A 77 17.53 8.66 -15.84
N ASP A 78 17.26 9.53 -16.81
CA ASP A 78 16.07 9.41 -17.66
C ASP A 78 16.30 8.38 -18.78
N HIS A 79 15.35 7.47 -18.93
CA HIS A 79 15.26 6.56 -20.06
C HIS A 79 13.83 6.59 -20.63
N ASN A 80 13.66 7.32 -21.73
CA ASN A 80 12.37 7.48 -22.42
C ASN A 80 11.27 8.05 -21.52
N GLY A 81 11.59 9.04 -20.69
CA GLY A 81 10.65 9.67 -19.76
C GLY A 81 10.39 8.88 -18.47
N LEU A 82 11.05 7.74 -18.29
CA LEU A 82 11.03 6.97 -17.04
C LEU A 82 12.38 7.11 -16.34
N THR A 83 12.37 7.40 -15.04
CA THR A 83 13.60 7.30 -14.24
C THR A 83 14.06 5.84 -14.19
N ALA A 84 15.32 5.58 -14.50
CA ALA A 84 15.97 4.29 -14.42
C ALA A 84 17.08 4.32 -13.35
N LEU A 85 17.32 3.18 -12.70
CA LEU A 85 18.37 2.99 -11.70
C LEU A 85 19.33 1.89 -12.16
N PHE A 86 20.56 1.87 -11.64
CA PHE A 86 21.59 0.88 -11.99
C PHE A 86 21.96 0.88 -13.48
N PRO A 87 22.52 1.98 -14.02
CA PRO A 87 22.93 2.03 -15.42
C PRO A 87 23.94 0.93 -15.75
N VAL A 88 23.79 0.32 -16.93
CA VAL A 88 24.73 -0.66 -17.48
C VAL A 88 25.30 -0.12 -18.79
N HIS A 89 26.61 -0.33 -18.98
CA HIS A 89 27.32 0.18 -20.15
C HIS A 89 27.59 -0.88 -21.23
N ASN A 90 27.13 -2.11 -21.02
CA ASN A 90 27.23 -3.17 -22.01
C ASN A 90 26.22 -2.93 -23.14
N ARG A 91 26.72 -2.63 -24.33
CA ARG A 91 25.91 -2.33 -25.53
C ARG A 91 25.12 -3.52 -26.07
N GLU A 92 25.44 -4.74 -25.63
CA GLU A 92 24.68 -5.93 -25.99
C GLU A 92 23.46 -6.15 -25.10
N SER A 93 23.36 -5.43 -23.98
CA SER A 93 22.19 -5.44 -23.11
C SER A 93 21.00 -4.79 -23.81
N MET A 94 19.83 -5.42 -23.77
CA MET A 94 18.60 -4.91 -24.39
C MET A 94 18.04 -3.67 -23.69
N LEU A 95 18.46 -3.40 -22.44
CA LEU A 95 18.15 -2.18 -21.71
C LEU A 95 19.46 -1.54 -21.19
N PRO A 96 19.51 -0.19 -21.10
CA PRO A 96 20.69 0.54 -20.61
C PRO A 96 20.80 0.56 -19.08
N PHE A 97 20.00 -0.23 -18.38
CA PHE A 97 20.06 -0.40 -16.93
C PHE A 97 19.64 -1.80 -16.51
N ASP A 98 20.00 -2.20 -15.29
CA ASP A 98 19.57 -3.46 -14.69
C ASP A 98 18.16 -3.30 -14.11
N VAL A 99 17.16 -3.53 -14.97
CA VAL A 99 15.74 -3.41 -14.62
C VAL A 99 15.30 -4.37 -13.50
N LEU A 100 15.93 -5.55 -13.41
CA LEU A 100 15.60 -6.54 -12.38
C LEU A 100 16.17 -6.10 -11.02
N ALA A 101 17.43 -5.64 -10.99
CA ALA A 101 18.02 -5.08 -9.77
C ALA A 101 17.29 -3.81 -9.29
N ALA A 102 16.93 -2.92 -10.22
CA ALA A 102 16.15 -1.72 -9.91
C ALA A 102 14.80 -2.06 -9.28
N THR A 103 14.10 -3.05 -9.86
CA THR A 103 12.83 -3.57 -9.33
C THR A 103 13.00 -4.14 -7.92
N PHE A 104 13.99 -5.03 -7.73
CA PHE A 104 14.27 -5.62 -6.43
C PHE A 104 14.57 -4.56 -5.36
N PHE A 105 15.40 -3.57 -5.69
CA PHE A 105 15.81 -2.52 -4.77
C PHE A 105 14.60 -1.76 -4.20
N LEU A 106 13.67 -1.35 -5.06
CA LEU A 106 12.47 -0.61 -4.63
C LEU A 106 11.47 -1.50 -3.88
N LEU A 107 11.22 -2.73 -4.38
CA LEU A 107 10.23 -3.62 -3.78
C LEU A 107 10.67 -4.21 -2.43
N SER A 108 11.95 -4.53 -2.28
CA SER A 108 12.50 -4.96 -0.98
C SER A 108 12.60 -3.82 0.03
N ARG A 109 12.31 -2.58 -0.37
CA ARG A 109 12.54 -1.36 0.41
C ARG A 109 13.97 -1.30 0.93
N TYR A 110 14.94 -1.61 0.06
CA TYR A 110 16.36 -1.76 0.41
C TYR A 110 16.92 -0.57 1.20
N GLU A 111 16.48 0.65 0.87
CA GLU A 111 16.85 1.89 1.58
C GLU A 111 16.53 1.86 3.09
N GLU A 112 15.48 1.14 3.50
CA GLU A 112 15.04 1.08 4.90
C GLU A 112 15.87 0.08 5.73
N TYR A 113 16.73 -0.71 5.09
CA TYR A 113 17.71 -1.58 5.77
C TYR A 113 19.08 -0.92 5.93
N LEU A 114 19.29 0.22 5.29
CA LEU A 114 20.50 1.04 5.42
C LEU A 114 20.28 2.12 6.48
N PRO A 115 21.34 2.77 7.01
CA PRO A 115 21.18 3.92 7.91
C PRO A 115 20.34 5.03 7.26
N HIS A 116 19.26 5.43 7.92
CA HIS A 116 18.33 6.45 7.42
C HIS A 116 17.72 7.26 8.56
N HIS A 117 17.10 8.39 8.23
CA HIS A 117 16.33 9.16 9.20
C HIS A 117 14.89 8.68 9.30
N ILE A 118 14.36 8.68 10.52
CA ILE A 118 12.95 8.41 10.81
C ILE A 118 12.28 9.67 11.33
N ASP A 119 10.97 9.78 11.13
CA ASP A 119 10.18 10.87 11.70
C ASP A 119 9.87 10.67 13.20
N GLU A 120 9.13 11.60 13.80
CA GLU A 120 8.77 11.58 15.22
C GLU A 120 7.94 10.36 15.64
N PHE A 121 7.32 9.65 14.70
CA PHE A 121 6.54 8.44 14.94
C PHE A 121 7.31 7.16 14.59
N GLY A 122 8.58 7.28 14.18
CA GLY A 122 9.43 6.16 13.81
C GLY A 122 9.12 5.59 12.44
N ARG A 123 8.65 6.43 11.51
CA ARG A 123 8.32 6.06 10.12
C ARG A 123 9.42 6.53 9.18
N PHE A 124 9.56 5.84 8.06
CA PHE A 124 10.41 6.28 6.94
C PHE A 124 9.70 7.41 6.16
N PRO A 125 10.18 8.67 6.24
CA PRO A 125 9.53 9.80 5.57
C PRO A 125 9.83 9.79 4.07
N ALA A 126 8.95 10.38 3.26
CA ALA A 126 9.11 10.37 1.81
C ALA A 126 10.42 11.03 1.36
N SER A 127 10.86 12.08 2.05
CA SER A 127 12.08 12.84 1.74
C SER A 127 13.38 12.03 1.75
N GLU A 128 13.41 10.91 2.47
CA GLU A 128 14.59 10.02 2.53
C GLU A 128 14.66 9.08 1.31
N SER A 129 13.54 8.87 0.63
CA SER A 129 13.49 7.96 -0.53
C SER A 129 14.22 8.52 -1.75
N VAL A 130 14.86 7.65 -2.52
CA VAL A 130 15.38 7.96 -3.86
C VAL A 130 14.26 8.47 -4.78
N ALA A 131 13.04 7.94 -4.63
CA ALA A 131 11.89 8.31 -5.44
C ALA A 131 11.47 9.78 -5.24
N TYR A 132 11.48 10.27 -4.01
CA TYR A 132 11.21 11.68 -3.72
C TYR A 132 12.37 12.56 -4.20
N ARG A 133 13.61 12.20 -3.84
CA ARG A 133 14.81 12.98 -4.16
C ARG A 133 15.02 13.18 -5.67
N HIS A 134 14.53 12.25 -6.48
CA HIS A 134 14.64 12.29 -7.94
C HIS A 134 13.29 12.48 -8.66
N GLY A 135 12.22 12.83 -7.92
CA GLY A 135 10.98 13.32 -8.51
C GLY A 135 10.11 12.29 -9.24
N PHE A 136 10.22 11.00 -8.90
CA PHE A 136 9.40 9.92 -9.48
C PHE A 136 8.45 9.25 -8.47
N LEU A 137 8.26 9.86 -7.29
CA LEU A 137 7.40 9.32 -6.23
C LEU A 137 5.97 9.03 -6.69
N ASN A 138 5.42 9.87 -7.56
CA ASN A 138 4.04 9.78 -8.04
C ASN A 138 3.88 8.86 -9.25
N THR A 139 4.92 8.12 -9.64
CA THR A 139 4.90 7.18 -10.76
C THR A 139 5.03 5.75 -10.22
N PRO A 140 4.17 4.81 -10.61
CA PRO A 140 4.35 3.39 -10.31
C PRO A 140 5.48 2.83 -11.19
N ILE A 141 6.71 3.29 -10.93
CA ILE A 141 7.87 3.13 -11.81
C ILE A 141 8.24 1.67 -12.04
N VAL A 142 8.03 0.80 -11.04
CA VAL A 142 8.28 -0.64 -11.14
C VAL A 142 7.33 -1.31 -12.12
N ASP A 143 6.04 -0.95 -12.10
CA ASP A 143 5.06 -1.46 -13.06
C ASP A 143 5.43 -1.01 -14.49
N HIS A 144 5.83 0.25 -14.67
CA HIS A 144 6.30 0.74 -15.97
C HIS A 144 7.60 0.08 -16.44
N TRP A 145 8.53 -0.22 -15.53
CA TRP A 145 9.73 -0.97 -15.85
C TRP A 145 9.42 -2.40 -16.31
N ALA A 146 8.45 -3.06 -15.69
CA ALA A 146 7.98 -4.37 -16.13
C ALA A 146 7.35 -4.29 -17.53
N GLN A 147 6.48 -3.30 -17.79
CA GLN A 147 5.90 -3.06 -19.12
C GLN A 147 6.99 -2.74 -20.16
N LEU A 148 8.01 -1.94 -19.81
CA LEU A 148 9.15 -1.64 -20.67
C LEU A 148 9.91 -2.91 -21.03
N LEU A 149 10.27 -3.72 -20.03
CA LEU A 149 10.92 -5.01 -20.22
C LEU A 149 10.12 -5.90 -21.18
N TYR A 150 8.80 -5.97 -20.97
CA TYR A 150 7.93 -6.77 -21.82
C TYR A 150 7.90 -6.28 -23.26
N LYS A 151 7.74 -4.97 -23.47
CA LYS A 151 7.75 -4.35 -24.82
C LYS A 151 9.10 -4.56 -25.52
N THR A 152 10.21 -4.47 -24.80
CA THR A 152 11.54 -4.78 -25.35
C THR A 152 11.63 -6.25 -25.78
N LEU A 153 11.09 -7.18 -24.99
CA LEU A 153 11.02 -8.59 -25.39
C LEU A 153 10.12 -8.82 -26.61
N GLN A 154 8.96 -8.15 -26.70
CA GLN A 154 8.07 -8.23 -27.86
C GLN A 154 8.75 -7.75 -29.16
N GLN A 155 9.65 -6.75 -29.09
CA GLN A 155 10.43 -6.32 -30.26
C GLN A 155 11.36 -7.41 -30.78
N HIS A 156 11.89 -8.26 -29.89
CA HIS A 156 12.70 -9.42 -30.27
C HIS A 156 11.86 -10.65 -30.65
N TYR A 157 10.69 -10.79 -30.04
CA TYR A 157 9.77 -11.90 -30.23
C TYR A 157 8.37 -11.39 -30.59
N PRO A 158 8.10 -11.02 -31.86
CA PRO A 158 6.81 -10.45 -32.27
C PRO A 158 5.61 -11.39 -32.10
N ALA A 159 5.85 -12.68 -31.82
CA ALA A 159 4.83 -13.67 -31.51
C ALA A 159 4.41 -13.66 -30.02
N LEU A 160 5.07 -12.89 -29.16
CA LEU A 160 4.61 -12.67 -27.79
C LEU A 160 3.24 -11.98 -27.84
N PRO A 161 2.22 -12.53 -27.15
CA PRO A 161 0.89 -11.91 -27.11
C PRO A 161 0.95 -10.53 -26.46
N ASP A 162 -0.10 -9.73 -26.57
CA ASP A 162 -0.22 -8.57 -25.70
C ASP A 162 -0.66 -9.02 -24.30
N ILE A 163 -0.05 -8.45 -23.27
CA ILE A 163 -0.55 -8.58 -21.91
C ILE A 163 -1.58 -7.48 -21.65
N HIS A 164 -2.76 -7.88 -21.19
CA HIS A 164 -3.79 -6.97 -20.75
C HIS A 164 -4.18 -7.35 -19.34
N ARG A 165 -3.67 -6.61 -18.36
CA ARG A 165 -4.15 -6.71 -16.97
C ARG A 165 -5.28 -5.71 -16.80
N ARG A 166 -6.31 -6.09 -16.07
CA ARG A 166 -7.35 -5.14 -15.68
C ARG A 166 -6.82 -4.34 -14.51
N SER A 167 -6.74 -3.01 -14.70
CA SER A 167 -6.45 -2.11 -13.60
C SER A 167 -7.46 -2.31 -12.46
N GLY A 168 -6.97 -2.29 -11.23
CA GLY A 168 -7.78 -2.43 -10.03
C GLY A 168 -8.14 -1.08 -9.43
N PHE A 169 -9.24 -1.02 -8.70
CA PHE A 169 -9.58 0.15 -7.88
C PHE A 169 -10.01 -0.31 -6.49
N GLU A 170 -9.25 0.14 -5.49
CA GLU A 170 -9.43 -0.20 -4.10
C GLU A 170 -9.52 1.05 -3.24
N VAL A 171 -10.45 1.03 -2.29
CA VAL A 171 -10.57 2.04 -1.26
C VAL A 171 -10.61 1.35 0.09
N THR A 172 -9.89 1.89 1.03
CA THR A 172 -9.80 1.37 2.38
C THR A 172 -10.24 2.44 3.36
N VAL A 173 -11.02 2.03 4.36
CA VAL A 173 -11.57 2.94 5.37
C VAL A 173 -11.03 2.56 6.74
N ASP A 174 -10.30 3.49 7.35
CA ASP A 174 -9.79 3.35 8.71
C ASP A 174 -10.82 3.87 9.70
N ILE A 175 -11.13 3.04 10.70
CA ILE A 175 -12.09 3.32 11.77
C ILE A 175 -11.31 3.55 13.08
N ASP A 176 -10.73 4.74 13.22
CA ASP A 176 -10.07 5.17 14.46
C ASP A 176 -11.11 5.37 15.59
N ALA A 177 -12.27 5.93 15.19
CA ALA A 177 -13.39 6.21 16.06
C ALA A 177 -14.70 6.06 15.28
N ALA A 178 -15.47 5.03 15.60
CA ALA A 178 -16.78 4.81 14.97
C ALA A 178 -17.83 5.89 15.32
N TYR A 179 -17.69 6.54 16.49
CA TYR A 179 -18.63 7.55 16.96
C TYR A 179 -17.89 8.77 17.50
N CYS A 180 -18.44 9.96 17.29
CA CYS A 180 -17.94 11.22 17.83
C CYS A 180 -18.36 11.38 19.30
N TYR A 181 -19.61 11.08 19.63
CA TYR A 181 -20.21 11.28 20.94
C TYR A 181 -20.80 10.01 21.55
N ARG A 182 -21.50 9.19 20.75
CA ARG A 182 -22.14 7.96 21.25
C ARG A 182 -21.10 6.95 21.72
N HIS A 183 -21.49 6.09 22.66
CA HIS A 183 -20.74 4.87 23.03
C HIS A 183 -19.31 5.05 23.56
N LYS A 184 -18.87 6.29 23.87
CA LYS A 184 -17.55 6.59 24.44
C LYS A 184 -17.45 6.40 25.97
N GLY A 185 -18.53 6.01 26.64
CA GLY A 185 -18.61 5.87 28.09
C GLY A 185 -18.74 7.22 28.82
N VAL A 186 -19.28 7.18 30.05
CA VAL A 186 -19.67 8.38 30.81
C VAL A 186 -18.49 9.33 31.07
N LEU A 187 -17.34 8.81 31.45
CA LEU A 187 -16.15 9.61 31.78
C LEU A 187 -15.63 10.41 30.58
N ARG A 188 -15.64 9.83 29.36
CA ARG A 188 -15.20 10.54 28.14
C ARG A 188 -16.24 11.55 27.65
N THR A 189 -17.52 11.29 27.89
CA THR A 189 -18.58 12.27 27.61
C THR A 189 -18.46 13.48 28.55
N LEU A 190 -18.20 13.25 29.83
CA LEU A 190 -18.00 14.30 30.82
C LEU A 190 -16.72 15.12 30.54
N THR A 191 -15.58 14.46 30.27
CA THR A 191 -14.34 15.19 29.92
C THR A 191 -14.44 15.94 28.60
N GLY A 192 -15.16 15.40 27.62
CA GLY A 192 -15.47 16.11 26.37
C GLY A 192 -16.29 17.37 26.62
N LEU A 193 -17.35 17.28 27.44
CA LEU A 193 -18.17 18.43 27.84
C LEU A 193 -17.36 19.48 28.61
N THR A 194 -16.54 19.07 29.59
CA THR A 194 -15.72 20.01 30.34
C THR A 194 -14.71 20.73 29.44
N ARG A 195 -14.09 20.02 28.49
CA ARG A 195 -13.18 20.62 27.51
C ARG A 195 -13.91 21.63 26.63
N ASP A 196 -15.09 21.28 26.13
CA ASP A 196 -15.86 22.15 25.23
C ASP A 196 -16.42 23.39 25.98
N LEU A 197 -16.48 23.35 27.32
CA LEU A 197 -16.83 24.49 28.19
C LEU A 197 -15.63 25.42 28.51
N ILE A 198 -14.39 24.95 28.39
CA ILE A 198 -13.18 25.76 28.63
C ILE A 198 -13.07 26.86 27.56
N PRO A 199 -12.74 28.12 27.92
CA PRO A 199 -12.66 29.21 26.96
C PRO A 199 -11.64 29.00 25.83
N PRO A 200 -11.99 29.38 24.57
CA PRO A 200 -13.31 29.85 24.15
C PRO A 200 -14.32 28.69 24.10
N THR A 201 -15.43 28.83 24.83
CA THR A 201 -16.46 27.80 24.95
C THR A 201 -17.07 27.47 23.59
N ASN A 202 -16.99 26.20 23.18
CA ASN A 202 -17.53 25.72 21.91
C ASN A 202 -19.00 25.33 22.06
N ARG A 203 -19.87 26.35 22.10
CA ARG A 203 -21.33 26.19 22.26
C ARG A 203 -21.95 25.28 21.21
N THR A 204 -21.45 25.33 19.98
CA THR A 204 -21.92 24.50 18.86
C THR A 204 -21.64 23.02 19.12
N ALA A 205 -20.43 22.67 19.58
CA ALA A 205 -20.09 21.29 19.91
C ALA A 205 -20.90 20.74 21.09
N ILE A 206 -21.18 21.58 22.10
CA ILE A 206 -22.03 21.19 23.24
C ILE A 206 -23.47 20.89 22.78
N GLN A 207 -24.06 21.78 21.97
CA GLN A 207 -25.40 21.59 21.43
C GLN A 207 -25.49 20.32 20.58
N GLU A 208 -24.53 20.11 19.68
CA GLU A 208 -24.48 18.92 18.83
C GLU A 208 -24.38 17.64 19.68
N ARG A 209 -23.48 17.62 20.67
CA ARG A 209 -23.33 16.48 21.59
C ARG A 209 -24.66 16.15 22.30
N LEU A 210 -25.37 17.14 22.83
CA LEU A 210 -26.65 16.93 23.50
C LEU A 210 -27.74 16.43 22.54
N GLN A 211 -27.80 16.97 21.33
CA GLN A 211 -28.73 16.50 20.30
C GLN A 211 -28.46 15.05 19.89
N VAL A 212 -27.18 14.68 19.73
CA VAL A 212 -26.79 13.30 19.39
C VAL A 212 -27.11 12.33 20.54
N LEU A 213 -26.74 12.68 21.78
CA LEU A 213 -27.00 11.82 22.93
C LEU A 213 -28.49 11.68 23.26
N SER A 214 -29.32 12.67 22.91
CA SER A 214 -30.78 12.59 23.04
C SER A 214 -31.48 11.91 21.86
N GLY A 215 -30.73 11.46 20.85
CA GLY A 215 -31.28 10.81 19.64
C GLY A 215 -31.94 11.78 18.65
N ARG A 216 -31.82 13.09 18.85
CA ARG A 216 -32.40 14.12 17.95
C ARG A 216 -31.55 14.35 16.70
N LYS A 217 -30.30 13.89 16.70
CA LYS A 217 -29.37 14.00 15.57
C LYS A 217 -28.54 12.73 15.47
N GLN A 218 -28.19 12.32 14.24
CA GLN A 218 -27.24 11.24 14.00
C GLN A 218 -25.83 11.64 14.48
N ASP A 219 -25.06 10.66 14.97
CA ASP A 219 -23.67 10.90 15.35
C ASP A 219 -22.84 11.22 14.08
N PRO A 220 -22.07 12.31 14.05
CA PRO A 220 -21.35 12.71 12.84
C PRO A 220 -20.42 11.64 12.26
N PHE A 221 -19.80 10.82 13.12
CA PHE A 221 -18.83 9.80 12.67
C PHE A 221 -19.49 8.50 12.21
N ASP A 222 -20.81 8.37 12.44
CA ASP A 222 -21.61 7.22 12.03
C ASP A 222 -21.94 7.32 10.53
N THR A 223 -20.93 7.15 9.69
CA THR A 223 -20.98 7.33 8.22
C THR A 223 -21.10 6.01 7.46
N PHE A 224 -21.28 4.90 8.19
CA PHE A 224 -21.17 3.55 7.65
C PHE A 224 -22.27 3.19 6.64
N ASP A 225 -23.51 3.65 6.85
CA ASP A 225 -24.59 3.46 5.87
C ASP A 225 -24.28 4.12 4.53
N TYR A 226 -23.69 5.32 4.57
CA TYR A 226 -23.25 6.03 3.38
C TYR A 226 -22.11 5.28 2.69
N LEU A 227 -21.10 4.82 3.45
CA LEU A 227 -19.97 4.07 2.91
C LEU A 227 -20.42 2.77 2.23
N LEU A 228 -21.30 1.99 2.87
CA LEU A 228 -21.87 0.77 2.28
C LEU A 228 -22.78 1.08 1.08
N GLN A 229 -23.51 2.19 1.10
CA GLN A 229 -24.25 2.64 -0.08
C GLN A 229 -23.28 2.93 -1.24
N GLN A 230 -22.19 3.67 -1.01
CA GLN A 230 -21.20 3.93 -2.04
C GLN A 230 -20.56 2.63 -2.54
N HIS A 231 -20.24 1.69 -1.65
CA HIS A 231 -19.70 0.39 -2.04
C HIS A 231 -20.66 -0.38 -2.97
N ARG A 232 -21.95 -0.43 -2.63
CA ARG A 232 -22.97 -1.09 -3.46
C ARG A 232 -23.19 -0.40 -4.81
N SER A 233 -23.09 0.92 -4.83
CA SER A 233 -23.26 1.72 -6.06
C SER A 233 -22.06 1.68 -7.00
N HIS A 234 -20.90 1.21 -6.54
CA HIS A 234 -19.66 1.13 -7.32
C HIS A 234 -19.06 -0.29 -7.28
N PRO A 235 -19.68 -1.27 -7.97
CA PRO A 235 -19.25 -2.68 -7.89
C PRO A 235 -17.84 -2.94 -8.45
N GLY A 236 -17.29 -2.02 -9.26
CA GLY A 236 -15.90 -2.05 -9.72
C GLY A 236 -14.87 -1.56 -8.69
N VAL A 237 -15.32 -1.08 -7.52
CA VAL A 237 -14.45 -0.64 -6.42
C VAL A 237 -14.50 -1.65 -5.28
N LYS A 238 -13.33 -2.16 -4.94
CA LYS A 238 -13.15 -2.99 -3.75
C LYS A 238 -13.05 -2.08 -2.52
N MET A 239 -13.97 -2.24 -1.57
CA MET A 239 -13.93 -1.50 -0.30
C MET A 239 -13.57 -2.42 0.87
N LEU A 240 -12.62 -1.98 1.72
CA LEU A 240 -12.23 -2.70 2.94
C LEU A 240 -12.28 -1.76 4.15
N PHE A 241 -12.54 -2.32 5.32
CA PHE A 241 -12.56 -1.59 6.59
C PHE A 241 -11.47 -2.11 7.54
N PHE A 242 -10.75 -1.19 8.18
CA PHE A 242 -9.77 -1.52 9.23
C PHE A 242 -10.25 -0.94 10.56
N ALA A 243 -10.42 -1.81 11.57
CA ALA A 243 -10.99 -1.43 12.86
C ALA A 243 -9.91 -1.32 13.93
N LEU A 244 -9.82 -0.17 14.61
CA LEU A 244 -8.92 0.02 15.74
C LEU A 244 -9.50 -0.62 17.00
N LEU A 245 -8.88 -1.71 17.45
CA LEU A 245 -9.29 -2.49 18.63
C LEU A 245 -8.21 -2.57 19.71
N GLY A 246 -7.22 -1.67 19.64
CA GLY A 246 -6.22 -1.45 20.68
C GLY A 246 -6.82 -0.89 21.97
N ASP A 247 -5.98 -0.84 23.01
CA ASP A 247 -6.35 -0.21 24.27
C ASP A 247 -6.28 1.32 24.16
N TYR A 248 -7.01 2.02 25.04
CA TYR A 248 -7.02 3.47 25.06
C TYR A 248 -5.65 4.02 25.51
N GLY A 249 -5.09 4.95 24.74
CA GLY A 249 -3.80 5.56 25.00
C GLY A 249 -3.67 6.99 24.49
N GLN A 250 -2.43 7.46 24.40
CA GLN A 250 -2.12 8.82 23.94
C GLN A 250 -2.52 9.03 22.47
N TYR A 251 -2.12 8.12 21.60
CA TYR A 251 -2.34 8.16 20.15
C TYR A 251 -3.61 7.41 19.74
N ASP A 252 -3.90 6.27 20.38
CA ASP A 252 -5.09 5.47 20.14
C ASP A 252 -6.25 5.90 21.04
N LYS A 253 -7.37 6.32 20.46
CA LYS A 253 -8.56 6.70 21.23
C LYS A 253 -9.81 5.89 20.86
N PRO A 254 -9.72 4.56 20.66
CA PRO A 254 -10.80 3.76 20.11
C PRO A 254 -11.99 3.67 21.06
N ILE A 255 -13.07 3.08 20.55
CA ILE A 255 -14.19 2.60 21.35
C ILE A 255 -13.81 1.23 21.90
N SER A 256 -14.17 0.95 23.16
CA SER A 256 -13.85 -0.34 23.77
C SER A 256 -14.39 -1.49 22.93
N HIS A 257 -13.55 -2.49 22.66
CA HIS A 257 -13.92 -3.74 21.98
C HIS A 257 -15.06 -4.51 22.69
N ALA A 258 -15.30 -4.25 23.97
CA ALA A 258 -16.40 -4.82 24.74
C ALA A 258 -17.74 -4.07 24.56
N ASN A 259 -17.75 -2.92 23.87
CA ASN A 259 -18.97 -2.15 23.64
C ASN A 259 -19.89 -2.87 22.65
N THR A 260 -21.10 -3.24 23.09
CA THR A 260 -22.07 -4.00 22.28
C THR A 260 -22.38 -3.34 20.94
N ALA A 261 -22.68 -2.04 20.93
CA ALA A 261 -23.02 -1.34 19.68
C ALA A 261 -21.85 -1.28 18.70
N PHE A 262 -20.61 -1.16 19.19
CA PHE A 262 -19.44 -1.23 18.33
C PHE A 262 -19.23 -2.64 17.76
N ARG A 263 -19.42 -3.70 18.57
CA ARG A 263 -19.35 -5.09 18.09
C ARG A 263 -20.41 -5.38 17.02
N GLU A 264 -21.65 -4.95 17.25
CA GLU A 264 -22.75 -5.06 16.28
C GLU A 264 -22.43 -4.32 14.97
N LEU A 265 -21.86 -3.11 15.06
CA LEU A 265 -21.40 -2.37 13.89
C LEU A 265 -20.31 -3.14 13.11
N LEU A 266 -19.30 -3.67 13.81
CA LEU A 266 -18.23 -4.43 13.14
C LEU A 266 -18.76 -5.70 12.49
N GLN A 267 -19.68 -6.41 13.14
CA GLN A 267 -20.36 -7.57 12.56
C GLN A 267 -21.13 -7.17 11.29
N PHE A 268 -21.94 -6.11 11.37
CA PHE A 268 -22.67 -5.57 10.23
C PHE A 268 -21.76 -5.20 9.07
N LEU A 269 -20.64 -4.51 9.32
CA LEU A 269 -19.65 -4.20 8.28
C LEU A 269 -19.00 -5.47 7.71
N GLY A 270 -18.65 -6.44 8.57
CA GLY A 270 -18.05 -7.70 8.16
C GLY A 270 -18.97 -8.61 7.35
N ASP A 271 -20.28 -8.43 7.42
CA ASP A 271 -21.27 -9.12 6.60
C ASP A 271 -21.39 -8.51 5.19
N HIS A 272 -20.99 -7.24 5.03
CA HIS A 272 -21.15 -6.50 3.77
C HIS A 272 -19.81 -6.20 3.05
N ALA A 273 -18.68 -6.25 3.76
CA ALA A 273 -17.37 -5.91 3.22
C ALA A 273 -16.25 -6.69 3.92
N LYS A 274 -15.06 -6.71 3.30
CA LYS A 274 -13.87 -7.31 3.91
C LYS A 274 -13.36 -6.42 5.04
N MET A 275 -12.95 -7.05 6.13
CA MET A 275 -12.38 -6.36 7.29
C MET A 275 -10.94 -6.81 7.58
N GLY A 276 -10.18 -5.91 8.21
CA GLY A 276 -8.86 -6.14 8.75
C GLY A 276 -8.70 -5.46 10.11
N ILE A 277 -7.62 -5.83 10.82
CA ILE A 277 -7.25 -5.15 12.05
C ILE A 277 -6.54 -3.84 11.74
N HIS A 278 -6.93 -2.75 12.40
CA HIS A 278 -6.12 -1.54 12.44
C HIS A 278 -5.21 -1.63 13.67
N ALA A 279 -4.03 -2.23 13.51
CA ALA A 279 -3.15 -2.51 14.63
C ALA A 279 -2.69 -1.20 15.27
N SER A 280 -2.81 -1.11 16.60
CA SER A 280 -2.66 0.14 17.35
C SER A 280 -1.26 0.75 17.25
N PHE A 281 -1.12 2.02 17.64
CA PHE A 281 0.18 2.69 17.66
C PHE A 281 1.21 1.93 18.50
N GLN A 282 0.77 1.37 19.64
CA GLN A 282 1.62 0.62 20.55
C GLN A 282 2.00 -0.78 20.03
N SER A 283 1.16 -1.37 19.18
CA SER A 283 1.40 -2.69 18.58
C SER A 283 2.66 -2.72 17.70
N ALA A 284 3.02 -1.56 17.14
CA ALA A 284 4.25 -1.38 16.35
C ALA A 284 5.54 -1.54 17.18
N ASP A 285 5.49 -1.54 18.53
CA ASP A 285 6.64 -1.91 19.37
C ASP A 285 6.42 -3.21 20.15
N ASN A 286 5.16 -3.66 20.28
CA ASN A 286 4.79 -4.79 21.13
C ASN A 286 4.08 -5.90 20.33
N PRO A 287 4.80 -6.97 19.95
CA PRO A 287 4.23 -8.10 19.22
C PRO A 287 3.00 -8.73 19.87
N ARG A 288 2.92 -8.73 21.21
CA ARG A 288 1.80 -9.32 21.95
C ARG A 288 0.49 -8.59 21.66
N LEU A 289 0.54 -7.29 21.39
CA LEU A 289 -0.66 -6.49 21.12
C LEU A 289 -1.27 -6.82 19.76
N ILE A 290 -0.45 -7.08 18.73
CA ILE A 290 -0.97 -7.51 17.41
C ILE A 290 -1.84 -8.75 17.57
N LYS A 291 -1.34 -9.76 18.31
CA LYS A 291 -2.09 -10.98 18.64
C LYS A 291 -3.41 -10.68 19.34
N VAL A 292 -3.36 -9.89 20.42
CA VAL A 292 -4.54 -9.55 21.23
C VAL A 292 -5.59 -8.80 20.40
N GLU A 293 -5.17 -7.80 19.63
CA GLU A 293 -6.04 -6.96 18.80
C GLU A 293 -6.66 -7.75 17.66
N THR A 294 -5.88 -8.61 17.01
CA THR A 294 -6.34 -9.53 15.96
C THR A 294 -7.35 -10.53 16.51
N GLN A 295 -7.08 -11.11 17.69
CA GLN A 295 -8.00 -12.03 18.35
C GLN A 295 -9.31 -11.34 18.73
N ARG A 296 -9.27 -10.10 19.23
CA ARG A 296 -10.49 -9.32 19.52
C ARG A 296 -11.39 -9.19 18.29
N LEU A 297 -10.82 -8.86 17.13
CA LEU A 297 -11.60 -8.76 15.89
C LEU A 297 -12.10 -10.13 15.43
N SER A 298 -11.26 -11.16 15.51
CA SER A 298 -11.62 -12.55 15.19
C SER A 298 -12.83 -13.03 16.02
N ASP A 299 -12.82 -12.75 17.33
CA ASP A 299 -13.91 -13.10 18.26
C ASP A 299 -15.21 -12.34 17.97
N ILE A 300 -15.11 -11.09 17.50
CA ILE A 300 -16.28 -10.29 17.11
C ILE A 300 -16.89 -10.79 15.81
N LEU A 301 -16.06 -11.11 14.82
CA LEU A 301 -16.49 -11.51 13.47
C LEU A 301 -16.67 -13.02 13.28
N HIS A 302 -16.32 -13.81 14.29
CA HIS A 302 -16.34 -15.28 14.28
C HIS A 302 -15.59 -15.89 13.09
N ARG A 303 -14.46 -15.28 12.69
CA ARG A 303 -13.63 -15.74 11.57
C ARG A 303 -12.17 -15.29 11.73
N PRO A 304 -11.20 -16.03 11.16
CA PRO A 304 -9.81 -15.61 11.16
C PRO A 304 -9.60 -14.25 10.49
N ILE A 305 -8.69 -13.45 11.05
CA ILE A 305 -8.31 -12.15 10.53
C ILE A 305 -6.93 -12.28 9.90
N VAL A 306 -6.86 -11.99 8.60
CA VAL A 306 -5.63 -12.16 7.79
C VAL A 306 -5.14 -10.84 7.20
N ARG A 307 -5.76 -9.71 7.56
CA ARG A 307 -5.47 -8.37 7.01
C ARG A 307 -5.12 -7.40 8.11
N ASN A 308 -4.08 -6.61 7.89
CA ASN A 308 -3.60 -5.59 8.80
C ASN A 308 -3.44 -4.23 8.11
N ARG A 309 -3.62 -3.17 8.89
CA ARG A 309 -3.02 -1.86 8.66
C ARG A 309 -2.50 -1.30 9.98
N PHE A 310 -1.25 -0.86 10.05
CA PHE A 310 -0.77 -0.18 11.25
C PHE A 310 -1.32 1.24 11.34
N HIS A 311 -1.86 1.60 12.50
CA HIS A 311 -2.26 2.97 12.82
C HIS A 311 -1.04 3.91 12.75
N TYR A 312 -1.29 5.14 12.28
CA TYR A 312 -0.25 6.12 11.92
C TYR A 312 0.69 5.68 10.79
N LEU A 313 0.43 4.55 10.13
CA LEU A 313 1.36 3.93 9.16
C LEU A 313 2.72 3.60 9.79
N ARG A 314 2.70 3.22 11.06
CA ARG A 314 3.91 2.94 11.85
C ARG A 314 4.51 1.58 11.48
N LEU A 315 5.19 1.56 10.35
CA LEU A 315 5.81 0.39 9.75
C LEU A 315 7.33 0.43 9.96
N GLN A 316 7.88 -0.60 10.64
CA GLN A 316 9.31 -0.79 10.85
C GLN A 316 9.76 -2.08 10.16
N LEU A 317 10.57 -1.98 9.11
CA LEU A 317 11.07 -3.14 8.39
C LEU A 317 12.37 -3.66 9.02
N PRO A 318 12.56 -4.99 9.07
CA PRO A 318 11.60 -6.07 8.78
C PRO A 318 10.67 -6.41 9.97
N GLN A 319 10.85 -5.81 11.14
CA GLN A 319 10.27 -6.32 12.40
C GLN A 319 8.74 -6.32 12.40
N SER A 320 8.08 -5.29 11.88
CA SER A 320 6.61 -5.22 11.78
C SER A 320 6.07 -6.39 10.97
N TYR A 321 6.63 -6.68 9.80
CA TYR A 321 6.15 -7.75 8.91
C TYR A 321 6.47 -9.15 9.42
N ARG A 322 7.61 -9.33 10.11
CA ARG A 322 7.88 -10.58 10.85
C ARG A 322 6.83 -10.83 11.94
N ARG A 323 6.36 -9.78 12.62
CA ARG A 323 5.32 -9.93 13.66
C ARG A 323 3.96 -10.26 13.05
N LEU A 324 3.62 -9.65 11.91
CA LEU A 324 2.39 -9.98 11.17
C LEU A 324 2.38 -11.45 10.73
N THR A 325 3.45 -11.91 10.08
CA THR A 325 3.56 -13.30 9.61
C THR A 325 3.52 -14.32 10.74
N HIS A 326 4.08 -14.00 11.92
CA HIS A 326 3.97 -14.86 13.11
C HIS A 326 2.54 -15.03 13.64
N GLU A 327 1.65 -14.06 13.38
CA GLU A 327 0.24 -14.10 13.79
C GLU A 327 -0.70 -14.47 12.63
N ASP A 328 -0.20 -15.17 11.61
CA ASP A 328 -0.95 -15.61 10.42
C ASP A 328 -1.66 -14.48 9.65
N ILE A 329 -1.15 -13.25 9.78
CA ILE A 329 -1.57 -12.13 8.93
C ILE A 329 -0.84 -12.24 7.59
N LEU A 330 -1.63 -12.39 6.52
CA LEU A 330 -1.13 -12.65 5.16
C LEU A 330 -1.23 -11.43 4.24
N HIS A 331 -1.88 -10.35 4.67
CA HIS A 331 -2.01 -9.13 3.89
C HIS A 331 -1.79 -7.89 4.75
N ASP A 332 -0.88 -7.03 4.30
CA ASP A 332 -0.64 -5.72 4.91
C ASP A 332 -1.01 -4.59 3.94
N TYR A 333 -1.67 -3.56 4.46
CA TYR A 333 -2.15 -2.39 3.72
C TYR A 333 -1.50 -1.09 4.23
N THR A 334 -0.27 -1.17 4.75
CA THR A 334 0.45 -0.07 5.40
C THR A 334 1.48 0.60 4.49
N MET A 335 1.89 -0.06 3.39
CA MET A 335 2.98 0.41 2.53
C MET A 335 2.59 1.65 1.70
N GLY A 336 2.84 2.82 2.28
CA GLY A 336 2.73 4.13 1.65
C GLY A 336 3.36 5.19 2.56
N TYR A 337 3.23 6.46 2.18
CA TYR A 337 3.75 7.58 2.96
C TYR A 337 2.63 8.29 3.72
N ALA A 338 2.96 8.83 4.88
CA ALA A 338 2.03 9.64 5.67
C ALA A 338 2.04 11.12 5.25
N ASP A 339 3.20 11.59 4.77
CA ASP A 339 3.53 12.98 4.51
C ASP A 339 3.39 13.40 3.02
N GLU A 340 3.43 12.44 2.10
CA GLU A 340 3.33 12.68 0.65
C GLU A 340 2.38 11.69 -0.06
N PRO A 341 1.62 12.13 -1.07
CA PRO A 341 1.04 11.20 -2.04
C PRO A 341 2.12 10.60 -2.95
N GLY A 342 2.04 9.31 -3.22
CA GLY A 342 2.94 8.58 -4.13
C GLY A 342 3.16 7.12 -3.75
N PHE A 343 3.89 6.39 -4.59
CA PHE A 343 4.10 4.95 -4.49
C PHE A 343 5.39 4.65 -3.71
N ARG A 344 5.27 4.35 -2.40
CA ARG A 344 6.43 4.06 -1.54
C ARG A 344 7.33 2.95 -2.05
N ALA A 345 6.76 1.84 -2.49
CA ALA A 345 7.52 0.74 -3.08
C ALA A 345 7.76 0.89 -4.60
N GLY A 346 7.43 2.05 -5.18
CA GLY A 346 7.50 2.28 -6.62
C GLY A 346 6.49 1.47 -7.43
N THR A 347 5.52 0.81 -6.80
CA THR A 347 4.53 -0.03 -7.48
C THR A 347 3.10 0.21 -7.02
N ALA A 348 2.15 0.00 -7.93
CA ALA A 348 0.71 -0.06 -7.67
C ALA A 348 0.16 -1.51 -7.65
N THR A 349 1.01 -2.51 -7.85
CA THR A 349 0.60 -3.92 -7.86
C THR A 349 0.91 -4.57 -6.51
N PRO A 350 -0.01 -5.35 -5.91
CA PRO A 350 0.31 -6.13 -4.72
C PRO A 350 1.41 -7.16 -4.96
N TYR A 351 2.36 -7.26 -4.02
CA TYR A 351 3.56 -8.09 -4.16
C TYR A 351 3.93 -8.78 -2.83
N PRO A 352 4.58 -9.94 -2.86
CA PRO A 352 5.07 -10.61 -1.65
C PRO A 352 6.17 -9.80 -0.98
N PHE A 353 6.22 -9.81 0.36
CA PHE A 353 7.30 -9.19 1.10
C PHE A 353 8.60 -10.01 1.00
N TYR A 354 9.72 -9.33 0.80
CA TYR A 354 11.05 -9.92 0.90
C TYR A 354 11.77 -9.44 2.16
N ASP A 355 12.09 -10.36 3.07
CA ASP A 355 12.88 -10.08 4.25
C ASP A 355 14.37 -10.06 3.88
N LEU A 356 14.92 -8.86 3.69
CA LEU A 356 16.27 -8.67 3.18
C LEU A 356 17.35 -9.19 4.14
N GLU A 357 17.12 -9.07 5.44
CA GLU A 357 18.04 -9.57 6.49
C GLU A 357 18.09 -11.10 6.52
N ARG A 358 16.95 -11.77 6.32
CA ARG A 358 16.87 -13.24 6.24
C ARG A 358 17.11 -13.80 4.83
N ASP A 359 17.18 -12.92 3.83
CA ASP A 359 17.29 -13.26 2.42
C ASP A 359 16.18 -14.21 1.96
N GLU A 360 14.93 -14.00 2.41
CA GLU A 360 13.80 -14.91 2.14
C GLU A 360 12.51 -14.18 1.70
N GLU A 361 11.76 -14.81 0.79
CA GLU A 361 10.40 -14.39 0.44
C GLU A 361 9.43 -14.85 1.54
N CYS A 362 8.60 -13.92 2.03
CA CYS A 362 7.61 -14.18 3.07
C CYS A 362 6.21 -14.37 2.46
N PRO A 363 5.31 -15.12 3.12
CA PRO A 363 3.93 -15.31 2.65
C PRO A 363 3.05 -14.05 2.77
N LEU A 364 3.56 -12.96 3.35
CA LEU A 364 2.85 -11.69 3.50
C LEU A 364 2.79 -10.95 2.17
N ILE A 365 1.59 -10.67 1.68
CA ILE A 365 1.37 -9.81 0.51
C ILE A 365 1.17 -8.38 0.95
N ILE A 366 1.99 -7.48 0.40
CA ILE A 366 1.89 -6.04 0.58
C ILE A 366 0.93 -5.48 -0.44
N HIS A 367 -0.08 -4.74 0.01
CA HIS A 367 -1.00 -3.95 -0.80
C HIS A 367 -0.62 -2.48 -0.64
N PRO A 368 0.19 -1.92 -1.55
CA PRO A 368 0.60 -0.52 -1.45
C PRO A 368 -0.59 0.42 -1.67
N PHE A 369 -0.58 1.56 -1.00
CA PHE A 369 -1.51 2.66 -1.27
C PHE A 369 -0.72 3.90 -1.69
N CYS A 370 -1.33 4.76 -2.51
CA CYS A 370 -0.64 5.93 -3.06
C CYS A 370 -1.15 7.27 -2.53
N VAL A 371 -2.30 7.30 -1.84
CA VAL A 371 -2.85 8.55 -1.28
C VAL A 371 -3.76 8.28 -0.08
N MET A 372 -3.73 9.20 0.88
CA MET A 372 -4.56 9.18 2.08
C MET A 372 -5.18 10.56 2.30
N ASP A 373 -6.47 10.59 2.66
CA ASP A 373 -7.20 11.83 2.92
C ASP A 373 -6.51 12.72 3.97
N THR A 374 -6.05 12.16 5.08
CA THR A 374 -5.37 12.91 6.14
C THR A 374 -4.02 13.50 5.69
N THR A 375 -3.32 12.88 4.73
CA THR A 375 -2.14 13.48 4.09
C THR A 375 -2.53 14.77 3.38
N LEU A 376 -3.56 14.73 2.55
CA LEU A 376 -4.02 15.91 1.80
C LEU A 376 -4.58 17.00 2.73
N ILE A 377 -5.34 16.61 3.76
CA ILE A 377 -5.97 17.53 4.71
C ILE A 377 -4.93 18.16 5.65
N ARG A 378 -4.10 17.35 6.33
CA ARG A 378 -3.31 17.81 7.49
C ARG A 378 -1.85 18.09 7.15
N HIS A 379 -1.25 17.30 6.27
CA HIS A 379 0.14 17.50 5.87
C HIS A 379 0.24 18.53 4.73
N LYS A 380 -0.69 18.49 3.78
CA LYS A 380 -0.68 19.37 2.60
C LYS A 380 -1.61 20.58 2.71
N ASN A 381 -2.57 20.58 3.64
CA ASN A 381 -3.55 21.66 3.82
C ASN A 381 -4.29 22.04 2.53
N LEU A 382 -4.67 21.04 1.74
CA LEU A 382 -5.30 21.25 0.44
C LEU A 382 -6.80 21.47 0.54
N SER A 383 -7.34 22.19 -0.44
CA SER A 383 -8.78 22.23 -0.65
C SER A 383 -9.28 20.90 -1.25
N PRO A 384 -10.58 20.56 -1.10
CA PRO A 384 -11.15 19.40 -1.78
C PRO A 384 -10.98 19.40 -3.30
N SER A 385 -10.93 20.58 -3.93
CA SER A 385 -10.70 20.70 -5.37
C SER A 385 -9.28 20.31 -5.75
N ASP A 386 -8.27 20.85 -5.07
CA ASP A 386 -6.87 20.52 -5.36
C ASP A 386 -6.58 19.05 -5.03
N ALA A 387 -7.23 18.53 -3.98
CA ALA A 387 -7.16 17.10 -3.64
C ALA A 387 -7.74 16.21 -4.74
N PHE A 388 -8.83 16.63 -5.41
CA PHE A 388 -9.42 15.88 -6.52
C PHE A 388 -8.45 15.71 -7.68
N ASP A 389 -7.72 16.77 -8.04
CA ASP A 389 -6.74 16.72 -9.13
C ASP A 389 -5.62 15.70 -8.83
N ILE A 390 -5.17 15.62 -7.57
CA ILE A 390 -4.19 14.61 -7.13
C ILE A 390 -4.76 13.20 -7.24
N TYR A 391 -6.02 12.99 -6.82
CA TYR A 391 -6.67 11.68 -6.97
C TYR A 391 -6.75 11.28 -8.45
N CYS A 392 -7.21 12.18 -9.33
CA CYS A 392 -7.30 11.90 -10.77
C CYS A 392 -5.94 11.54 -11.38
N ASP A 393 -4.90 12.33 -11.10
CA ASP A 393 -3.54 12.07 -11.60
C ASP A 393 -3.01 10.69 -11.16
N LEU A 394 -3.17 10.33 -9.88
CA LEU A 394 -2.71 9.03 -9.37
C LEU A 394 -3.53 7.87 -9.92
N ILE A 395 -4.85 8.04 -10.10
CA ILE A 395 -5.70 7.03 -10.72
C ILE A 395 -5.25 6.78 -12.17
N ASP A 396 -5.03 7.83 -12.95
CA ASP A 396 -4.64 7.71 -14.36
C ASP A 396 -3.24 7.12 -14.53
N LYS A 397 -2.28 7.52 -13.69
CA LYS A 397 -0.94 6.90 -13.67
C LYS A 397 -1.00 5.42 -13.29
N THR A 398 -1.86 5.06 -12.35
CA THR A 398 -2.05 3.65 -11.98
C THR A 398 -2.67 2.83 -13.12
N ARG A 399 -3.66 3.39 -13.82
CA ARG A 399 -4.28 2.76 -15.00
C ARG A 399 -3.29 2.59 -16.15
N ALA A 400 -2.48 3.61 -16.43
CA ALA A 400 -1.45 3.53 -17.48
C ALA A 400 -0.40 2.43 -17.22
N ALA A 401 -0.24 2.04 -15.95
CA ALA A 401 0.63 0.97 -15.51
C ALA A 401 -0.08 -0.38 -15.34
N ASP A 402 -1.37 -0.48 -15.67
CA ASP A 402 -2.24 -1.63 -15.42
C ASP A 402 -2.24 -2.13 -13.95
N GLY A 403 -1.97 -1.21 -13.01
CA GLY A 403 -1.86 -1.48 -11.57
C GLY A 403 -3.19 -1.38 -10.82
N THR A 404 -3.15 -1.48 -9.49
CA THR A 404 -4.31 -1.28 -8.62
C THR A 404 -4.21 0.06 -7.90
N PHE A 405 -5.13 0.98 -8.19
CA PHE A 405 -5.21 2.21 -7.43
C PHE A 405 -5.71 1.89 -6.02
N SER A 406 -5.03 2.35 -4.98
CA SER A 406 -5.45 2.16 -3.59
C SER A 406 -5.31 3.44 -2.79
N ALA A 407 -6.39 3.82 -2.09
CA ALA A 407 -6.47 5.01 -1.27
C ALA A 407 -6.99 4.72 0.14
N ILE A 408 -6.52 5.51 1.11
CA ILE A 408 -6.97 5.48 2.50
C ILE A 408 -7.91 6.66 2.78
N TRP A 409 -9.05 6.35 3.38
CA TRP A 409 -10.01 7.31 3.89
C TRP A 409 -10.34 7.02 5.34
N HIS A 410 -10.74 8.04 6.09
CA HIS A 410 -11.20 7.87 7.47
C HIS A 410 -12.69 8.20 7.55
N ASN A 411 -13.48 7.35 8.21
CA ASN A 411 -14.93 7.53 8.35
C ASN A 411 -15.30 8.93 8.90
N GLN A 412 -14.48 9.42 9.83
CA GLN A 412 -14.63 10.72 10.48
C GLN A 412 -14.39 11.94 9.57
N ASN A 413 -13.72 11.76 8.43
CA ASN A 413 -13.52 12.83 7.45
C ASN A 413 -14.65 12.87 6.40
N LEU A 414 -15.62 11.95 6.48
CA LEU A 414 -16.73 11.80 5.55
C LEU A 414 -18.09 12.16 6.18
N CYS A 415 -18.07 12.98 7.23
CA CYS A 415 -19.27 13.39 7.97
C CYS A 415 -20.25 14.21 7.10
N ASP A 416 -21.55 14.09 7.36
CA ASP A 416 -22.57 14.96 6.76
C ASP A 416 -22.79 16.26 7.57
N ASN A 417 -21.75 17.08 7.64
CA ASN A 417 -21.84 18.37 8.31
C ASN A 417 -21.08 19.44 7.53
N THR A 418 -21.31 20.70 7.88
CA THR A 418 -20.75 21.85 7.16
C THR A 418 -19.22 21.81 7.01
N ALA A 419 -18.50 21.19 7.95
CA ALA A 419 -17.05 21.11 7.91
C ALA A 419 -16.51 20.03 6.96
N TRP A 420 -17.26 18.94 6.76
CA TRP A 420 -16.78 17.73 6.06
C TRP A 420 -17.59 17.37 4.81
N ARG A 421 -18.70 18.06 4.54
CA ARG A 421 -19.58 17.77 3.41
C ARG A 421 -18.82 17.77 2.08
N SER A 422 -17.94 18.74 1.87
CA SER A 422 -17.13 18.84 0.65
C SER A 422 -16.14 17.68 0.49
N TRP A 423 -15.59 17.14 1.58
CA TRP A 423 -14.75 15.94 1.56
C TRP A 423 -15.56 14.67 1.29
N ARG A 424 -16.79 14.59 1.80
CA ARG A 424 -17.73 13.52 1.46
C ARG A 424 -18.14 13.57 -0.02
N ASP A 425 -18.41 14.75 -0.54
CA ASP A 425 -18.74 14.92 -1.97
C ASP A 425 -17.51 14.61 -2.85
N LEU A 426 -16.29 14.97 -2.41
CA LEU A 426 -15.04 14.57 -3.06
C LEU A 426 -14.88 13.04 -3.09
N PHE A 427 -15.10 12.35 -1.97
CA PHE A 427 -15.04 10.89 -1.92
C PHE A 427 -15.90 10.24 -2.99
N LYS A 428 -17.15 10.71 -3.15
CA LYS A 428 -18.03 10.23 -4.21
C LYS A 428 -17.44 10.52 -5.60
N GLN A 429 -16.95 11.73 -5.85
CA GLN A 429 -16.36 12.08 -7.15
C GLN A 429 -15.16 11.19 -7.51
N VAL A 430 -14.31 10.86 -6.53
CA VAL A 430 -13.17 9.95 -6.72
C VAL A 430 -13.64 8.55 -7.09
N LEU A 431 -14.71 8.04 -6.46
CA LEU A 431 -15.31 6.75 -6.81
C LEU A 431 -15.92 6.76 -8.22
N ASP A 432 -16.68 7.82 -8.54
CA ASP A 432 -17.31 7.97 -9.86
C ASP A 432 -16.22 8.01 -10.96
N TYR A 433 -15.16 8.81 -10.76
CA TYR A 433 -14.02 8.91 -11.68
C TYR A 433 -13.27 7.58 -11.82
N GLY A 434 -13.10 6.88 -10.70
CA GLY A 434 -12.51 5.55 -10.63
C GLY A 434 -13.25 4.49 -11.45
N CYS A 435 -14.58 4.53 -11.42
CA CYS A 435 -15.44 3.58 -12.15
C CYS A 435 -15.68 3.96 -13.62
N ALA A 436 -15.74 5.25 -13.95
CA ALA A 436 -16.10 5.70 -15.30
C ALA A 436 -15.09 5.28 -16.38
N ASN A 437 -13.84 5.03 -16.00
CA ASN A 437 -12.76 4.65 -16.93
C ASN A 437 -12.16 3.26 -16.59
N GLN A 438 -12.99 2.30 -16.15
CA GLN A 438 -12.61 0.89 -15.99
C GLN A 438 -12.94 0.04 -17.21
#